data_AF-A0A348P1N7-F1
#
_entry.id   AF-A0A348P1N7-F1
#
_cell.length_a   1.000
_cell.length_b   1.000
_cell.length_c   1.000
_cell.angle_alpha   90.00
_cell.angle_beta   90.00
_cell.angle_gamma   90.00
#
_symmetry.space_group_name_H-M   'P 1'
#
loop_
_entity.id
_entity.type
_entity.pdbx_description
1 polymer ?
#
loop_
_entity_poly.entity_id
_entity_poly.type
_entity_poly.pdbx_seq_one_letter_code
_entity_poly.pdbx_strand_id
1 'polypeptide(L)'
;MINPNSVRIGNISGFKAGDSMVPFIPVGSSGVGACYMVPFGLSELSMQEAFYYGSVKNIPFMISGVNFGNSDYSENTFRISAAVYSKAGIEIFPAVKYMNMNTVLGSESSFGFDISAKYLLYEKLSTVLSVVNIYAYETDNIDIPMTMILNFEFKGVEYFNLYTGIEKDSRNEAIFKTGLEYVPFAFFSASAGYNFDPELITAGFSLEYKGFMFSYGMSYHFELDYSHSFGIVYEF
;
A
#
# COMPACT_ATOMS: atom_id res chain seq x y z
N MET A 1 -2.35 0.02 9.51
CA MET A 1 -1.90 1.44 9.66
C MET A 1 -1.73 2.06 8.29
N ILE A 2 -2.26 3.26 8.02
CA ILE A 2 -2.37 3.80 6.64
C ILE A 2 -1.13 4.62 6.25
N ASN A 3 -0.53 4.32 5.10
CA ASN A 3 0.51 5.15 4.46
C ASN A 3 -0.14 6.42 3.86
N PRO A 4 0.38 7.62 4.10
CA PRO A 4 -0.12 8.88 3.52
C PRO A 4 -0.04 8.96 1.98
N ASN A 5 0.84 8.20 1.33
CA ASN A 5 0.86 8.02 -0.13
C ASN A 5 -0.21 7.06 -0.63
N SER A 6 -0.87 6.34 0.27
CA SER A 6 -1.89 5.35 -0.07
C SER A 6 -3.21 5.99 -0.53
N VAL A 7 -3.30 7.31 -0.35
CA VAL A 7 -4.34 8.17 -0.92
C VAL A 7 -4.11 8.35 -2.43
N ARG A 8 -2.89 8.24 -2.97
CA ARG A 8 -2.67 8.21 -4.42
C ARG A 8 -2.86 6.81 -4.98
N ILE A 9 -4.11 6.50 -5.34
CA ILE A 9 -4.54 5.34 -6.13
C ILE A 9 -4.41 4.01 -5.36
N GLY A 10 -5.55 3.54 -4.83
CA GLY A 10 -5.78 2.10 -4.61
C GLY A 10 -5.22 1.45 -3.35
N ASN A 11 -4.56 2.19 -2.44
CA ASN A 11 -4.05 1.63 -1.18
C ASN A 11 -4.79 2.18 0.04
N ILE A 12 -6.12 2.19 0.04
CA ILE A 12 -6.88 2.35 1.31
C ILE A 12 -6.87 1.02 2.09
N SER A 13 -5.76 0.28 2.09
CA SER A 13 -5.54 -0.82 3.01
C SER A 13 -5.02 -0.25 4.32
N GLY A 14 -5.60 -0.70 5.42
CA GLY A 14 -5.01 -0.47 6.73
C GLY A 14 -3.87 -1.46 6.78
N PHE A 15 -2.66 -1.03 6.42
CA PHE A 15 -1.55 -1.97 6.21
C PHE A 15 -1.40 -2.92 7.40
N LYS A 16 -1.39 -4.22 7.08
CA LYS A 16 -0.78 -5.26 7.90
C LYS A 16 0.69 -5.38 7.50
N ALA A 17 1.51 -5.98 8.34
CA ALA A 17 2.87 -6.33 7.95
C ALA A 17 2.84 -7.14 6.63
N GLY A 18 3.65 -6.71 5.64
CA GLY A 18 3.74 -7.34 4.32
C GLY A 18 3.00 -6.67 3.16
N ASP A 19 2.24 -5.59 3.37
CA ASP A 19 1.60 -4.81 2.30
C ASP A 19 2.55 -3.74 1.75
N SER A 20 2.80 -3.73 0.43
CA SER A 20 3.69 -2.76 -0.24
C SER A 20 3.05 -1.37 -0.38
N MET A 21 3.84 -0.33 -0.11
CA MET A 21 3.47 1.09 0.02
C MET A 21 3.39 1.86 -1.31
N VAL A 22 3.46 1.20 -2.47
CA VAL A 22 3.75 1.88 -3.74
C VAL A 22 2.49 2.22 -4.55
N PRO A 23 2.39 3.44 -5.11
CA PRO A 23 1.29 3.85 -5.99
C PRO A 23 1.36 3.18 -7.37
N PHE A 24 0.26 3.34 -8.12
CA PHE A 24 0.12 2.97 -9.53
C PHE A 24 1.28 3.50 -10.39
N ILE A 25 1.94 2.61 -11.13
CA ILE A 25 3.09 2.90 -12.00
C ILE A 25 2.60 3.17 -13.42
N PRO A 26 2.83 4.36 -14.00
CA PRO A 26 2.57 4.61 -15.41
C PRO A 26 3.42 3.70 -16.30
N VAL A 27 2.80 3.11 -17.32
CA VAL A 27 3.52 2.34 -18.36
C VAL A 27 4.62 3.21 -18.96
N GLY A 28 5.87 2.73 -18.91
CA GLY A 28 7.02 3.41 -19.52
C GLY A 28 7.85 4.30 -18.58
N SER A 29 7.46 4.45 -17.32
CA SER A 29 8.31 5.06 -16.29
C SER A 29 9.13 4.00 -15.54
N SER A 30 10.32 4.37 -15.07
CA SER A 30 11.09 3.55 -14.13
C SER A 30 11.47 4.38 -12.92
N GLY A 31 11.62 3.73 -11.78
CA GLY A 31 11.96 4.45 -10.57
C GLY A 31 12.34 3.55 -9.43
N VAL A 32 12.94 4.17 -8.41
CA VAL A 32 13.28 3.54 -7.14
C VAL A 32 12.68 4.36 -6.02
N GLY A 33 12.26 3.70 -4.95
CA GLY A 33 11.77 4.39 -3.78
C GLY A 33 12.08 3.66 -2.49
N ALA A 34 11.97 4.40 -1.41
CA ALA A 34 12.07 3.88 -0.06
C ALA A 34 11.06 4.59 0.86
N CYS A 35 10.50 3.83 1.79
CA CYS A 35 9.56 4.31 2.78
C CYS A 35 10.00 3.87 4.18
N TYR A 36 9.71 4.71 5.17
CA TYR A 36 9.95 4.45 6.58
C TYR A 36 8.72 4.85 7.39
N MET A 37 8.26 4.00 8.29
CA MET A 37 7.13 4.25 9.17
C MET A 37 7.50 3.90 10.61
N VAL A 38 7.13 4.77 11.54
CA VAL A 38 7.21 4.54 12.98
C VAL A 38 5.79 4.59 13.53
N PRO A 39 5.19 3.43 13.82
CA PRO A 39 3.85 3.39 14.36
C PRO A 39 3.86 3.73 15.84
N PHE A 40 2.92 4.56 16.28
CA PHE A 40 2.68 4.83 17.71
C PHE A 40 3.89 5.40 18.47
N GLY A 41 4.84 6.01 17.75
CA GLY A 41 6.13 6.43 18.31
C GLY A 41 7.07 5.28 18.74
N LEU A 42 6.71 4.03 18.43
CA LEU A 42 7.46 2.83 18.80
C LEU A 42 8.41 2.43 17.67
N SER A 43 9.70 2.74 17.83
CA SER A 43 10.74 2.41 16.87
C SER A 43 10.92 0.90 16.63
N GLU A 44 10.57 0.12 17.64
CA GLU A 44 10.59 -1.34 17.67
C GLU A 44 9.55 -1.97 16.72
N LEU A 45 8.53 -1.20 16.36
CA LEU A 45 7.50 -1.58 15.41
C LEU A 45 7.69 -0.89 14.06
N SER A 46 8.88 -0.33 13.80
CA SER A 46 9.10 0.39 12.56
C SER A 46 9.00 -0.53 11.34
N MET A 47 8.54 0.06 10.24
CA MET A 47 8.44 -0.59 8.95
C MET A 47 9.29 0.15 7.94
N GLN A 48 10.09 -0.58 7.18
CA GLN A 48 10.91 -0.03 6.12
C GLN A 48 10.60 -0.76 4.82
N GLU A 49 10.50 -0.03 3.73
CA GLU A 49 10.34 -0.60 2.40
C GLU A 49 11.33 0.02 1.43
N ALA A 50 11.85 -0.80 0.54
CA ALA A 50 12.55 -0.36 -0.66
C ALA A 50 11.92 -1.04 -1.87
N PHE A 51 11.77 -0.31 -2.96
CA PHE A 51 11.15 -0.83 -4.17
C PHE A 51 11.76 -0.24 -5.42
N TYR A 52 11.61 -0.99 -6.51
CA TYR A 52 11.92 -0.59 -7.87
C TYR A 52 10.70 -0.89 -8.74
N TYR A 53 10.40 0.00 -9.66
CA TYR A 53 9.43 -0.24 -10.73
C TYR A 53 10.00 0.11 -12.09
N GLY A 54 9.48 -0.55 -13.12
CA GLY A 54 9.87 -0.31 -14.49
C GLY A 54 8.99 -1.07 -15.47
N SER A 55 9.41 -1.16 -16.73
CA SER A 55 8.69 -1.91 -17.76
C SER A 55 9.63 -2.75 -18.62
N VAL A 56 9.26 -4.01 -18.89
CA VAL A 56 9.92 -4.86 -19.91
C VAL A 56 8.94 -5.12 -21.03
N LYS A 57 9.27 -4.72 -22.27
CA LYS A 57 8.40 -4.92 -23.45
C LYS A 57 6.95 -4.47 -23.22
N ASN A 58 6.76 -3.30 -22.61
CA ASN A 58 5.45 -2.72 -22.24
C ASN A 58 4.67 -3.50 -21.17
N ILE A 59 5.32 -4.41 -20.44
CA ILE A 59 4.76 -5.03 -19.24
C ILE A 59 5.37 -4.31 -18.04
N PRO A 60 4.59 -3.45 -17.34
CA PRO A 60 5.03 -2.85 -16.09
C PRO A 60 5.27 -3.93 -15.04
N PHE A 61 6.29 -3.74 -14.22
CA PHE A 61 6.58 -4.62 -13.10
C PHE A 61 7.14 -3.83 -11.93
N MET A 62 7.05 -4.42 -10.75
CA MET A 62 7.60 -3.88 -9.52
C MET A 62 8.24 -4.99 -8.69
N ILE A 63 9.35 -4.67 -8.06
CA ILE A 63 10.03 -5.49 -7.08
C ILE A 63 10.12 -4.67 -5.79
N SER A 64 9.77 -5.27 -4.66
CA SER A 64 9.77 -4.59 -3.35
C SER A 64 10.26 -5.50 -2.25
N GLY A 65 10.91 -4.92 -1.26
CA GLY A 65 11.33 -5.57 -0.01
C GLY A 65 10.83 -4.74 1.16
N VAL A 66 10.11 -5.38 2.08
CA VAL A 66 9.58 -4.78 3.31
C VAL A 66 10.22 -5.48 4.50
N ASN A 67 10.66 -4.70 5.48
CA ASN A 67 11.06 -5.17 6.80
C ASN A 67 10.15 -4.52 7.85
N PHE A 68 9.67 -5.31 8.80
CA PHE A 68 8.89 -4.85 9.94
C PHE A 68 9.45 -5.45 11.23
N GLY A 69 9.53 -4.66 12.29
CA GLY A 69 9.87 -5.14 13.64
C GLY A 69 11.28 -4.78 14.09
N ASN A 70 11.83 -5.59 15.01
CA ASN A 70 13.09 -5.39 15.71
C ASN A 70 13.96 -6.66 15.73
N SER A 71 14.98 -6.71 16.60
CA SER A 71 15.90 -7.85 16.71
C SER A 71 15.26 -9.13 17.24
N ASP A 72 14.20 -9.01 18.04
CA ASP A 72 13.55 -10.13 18.72
C ASP A 72 12.41 -10.70 17.89
N TYR A 73 11.79 -9.85 17.07
CA TYR A 73 10.74 -10.18 16.14
C TYR A 73 10.90 -9.35 14.86
N SER A 74 11.11 -10.00 13.72
CA SER A 74 11.14 -9.32 12.43
C SER A 74 10.35 -10.07 11.36
N GLU A 75 9.60 -9.34 10.55
CA GLU A 75 8.94 -9.85 9.37
C GLU A 75 9.58 -9.23 8.12
N ASN A 76 10.04 -10.08 7.21
CA ASN A 76 10.63 -9.68 5.95
C ASN A 76 9.75 -10.17 4.81
N THR A 77 9.34 -9.28 3.92
CA THR A 77 8.55 -9.64 2.74
C THR A 77 9.28 -9.17 1.49
N PHE A 78 9.54 -10.10 0.57
CA PHE A 78 10.01 -9.79 -0.77
C PHE A 78 8.87 -10.06 -1.75
N ARG A 79 8.57 -9.10 -2.63
CA ARG A 79 7.41 -9.17 -3.53
C ARG A 79 7.80 -8.75 -4.94
N ILE A 80 7.33 -9.52 -5.92
CA ILE A 80 7.39 -9.18 -7.34
C ILE A 80 5.97 -9.12 -7.87
N SER A 81 5.66 -8.08 -8.65
CA SER A 81 4.37 -7.91 -9.30
C SER A 81 4.53 -7.44 -10.73
N ALA A 82 3.51 -7.69 -11.55
CA ALA A 82 3.44 -7.21 -12.93
C ALA A 82 2.04 -6.68 -13.23
N ALA A 83 1.88 -5.92 -14.31
CA ALA A 83 0.59 -5.44 -14.78
C ALA A 83 0.28 -5.99 -16.19
N VAL A 84 -0.95 -6.49 -16.37
CA VAL A 84 -1.45 -6.99 -17.66
C VAL A 84 -2.76 -6.28 -18.00
N TYR A 85 -2.86 -5.81 -19.23
CA TYR A 85 -4.02 -5.07 -19.74
C TYR A 85 -4.95 -5.99 -20.53
N SER A 86 -6.22 -6.01 -20.16
CA SER A 86 -7.28 -6.68 -20.92
C SER A 86 -7.88 -5.76 -21.97
N LYS A 87 -8.30 -6.32 -23.11
CA LYS A 87 -9.08 -5.62 -24.14
C LYS A 87 -10.40 -5.05 -23.62
N ALA A 88 -10.91 -5.57 -22.50
CA ALA A 88 -12.11 -5.09 -21.83
C ALA A 88 -11.87 -3.82 -20.99
N GLY A 89 -10.66 -3.24 -20.99
CA GLY A 89 -10.32 -2.07 -20.17
C GLY A 89 -10.09 -2.39 -18.69
N ILE A 90 -9.78 -3.65 -18.37
CA ILE A 90 -9.43 -4.11 -17.03
C ILE A 90 -7.90 -4.25 -16.95
N GLU A 91 -7.30 -3.69 -15.92
CA GLU A 91 -5.87 -3.85 -15.61
C GLU A 91 -5.73 -4.87 -14.48
N ILE A 92 -4.93 -5.92 -14.67
CA ILE A 92 -4.76 -7.02 -13.72
C ILE A 92 -3.32 -7.01 -13.20
N PHE A 93 -3.16 -7.12 -11.89
CA PHE A 93 -1.88 -7.03 -11.18
C PHE A 93 -1.64 -8.30 -10.34
N PRO A 94 -1.13 -9.39 -10.93
CA PRO A 94 -0.67 -10.53 -10.14
C PRO A 94 0.62 -10.18 -9.40
N ALA A 95 0.77 -10.71 -8.19
CA ALA A 95 1.99 -10.61 -7.41
C ALA A 95 2.31 -11.93 -6.70
N VAL A 96 3.60 -12.24 -6.62
CA VAL A 96 4.14 -13.32 -5.80
C VAL A 96 4.98 -12.70 -4.71
N LYS A 97 4.87 -13.24 -3.50
CA LYS A 97 5.67 -12.81 -2.36
C LYS A 97 6.31 -13.98 -1.62
N TYR A 98 7.47 -13.72 -1.09
CA TYR A 98 8.18 -14.55 -0.14
C TYR A 98 8.17 -13.81 1.19
N MET A 99 7.70 -14.46 2.24
CA MET A 99 7.57 -13.90 3.58
C MET A 99 8.43 -14.71 4.52
N ASN A 100 9.17 -14.04 5.39
CA ASN A 100 10.03 -14.67 6.38
C ASN A 100 9.84 -13.97 7.73
N MET A 101 9.43 -14.75 8.72
CA MET A 101 9.27 -14.30 10.10
C MET A 101 10.44 -14.85 10.92
N ASN A 102 11.17 -13.96 11.57
CA ASN A 102 12.24 -14.32 12.51
C ASN A 102 11.78 -13.96 13.92
N THR A 103 11.96 -14.91 14.83
CA THR A 103 11.69 -14.75 16.25
C THR A 103 12.90 -15.26 17.04
N VAL A 104 12.95 -14.97 18.33
CA VAL A 104 13.95 -15.56 19.25
C VAL A 104 13.92 -17.10 19.23
N LEU A 105 12.77 -17.71 18.91
CA LEU A 105 12.58 -19.16 18.90
C LEU A 105 12.96 -19.83 17.57
N GLY A 106 13.11 -19.06 16.50
CA GLY A 106 13.42 -19.59 15.17
C GLY A 106 12.93 -18.71 14.03
N SER A 107 13.22 -19.19 12.81
CA SER A 107 12.83 -18.55 11.55
C SER A 107 11.88 -19.44 10.77
N GLU A 108 10.81 -18.86 10.26
CA GLU A 108 9.84 -19.53 9.42
C GLU A 108 9.60 -18.73 8.14
N SER A 109 9.27 -19.42 7.05
CA SER A 109 9.05 -18.77 5.76
C SER A 109 7.86 -19.35 5.03
N SER A 110 7.18 -18.49 4.29
CA SER A 110 6.00 -18.82 3.50
C SER A 110 6.02 -18.10 2.16
N PHE A 111 5.27 -18.63 1.20
CA PHE A 111 5.01 -17.97 -0.07
C PHE A 111 3.57 -17.48 -0.10
N GLY A 112 3.36 -16.32 -0.72
CA GLY A 112 2.07 -15.69 -0.90
C GLY A 112 1.80 -15.40 -2.36
N PHE A 113 0.51 -15.41 -2.72
CA PHE A 113 0.03 -14.92 -4.00
C PHE A 113 -1.04 -13.85 -3.78
N ASP A 114 -0.92 -12.73 -4.49
CA ASP A 114 -1.91 -11.68 -4.54
C ASP A 114 -2.40 -11.47 -5.97
N ILE A 115 -3.63 -11.03 -6.12
CA ILE A 115 -4.15 -10.53 -7.39
C ILE A 115 -4.93 -9.25 -7.14
N SER A 116 -4.73 -8.26 -8.00
CA SER A 116 -5.58 -7.06 -8.03
C SER A 116 -6.11 -6.82 -9.42
N ALA A 117 -7.28 -6.19 -9.52
CA ALA A 117 -7.89 -5.78 -10.77
C ALA A 117 -8.40 -4.35 -10.63
N LYS A 118 -7.99 -3.48 -11.54
CA LYS A 118 -8.47 -2.11 -11.66
C LYS A 118 -9.41 -2.01 -12.85
N TYR A 119 -10.53 -1.32 -12.65
CA TYR A 119 -11.51 -1.07 -13.68
C TYR A 119 -11.98 0.39 -13.64
N LEU A 120 -12.08 1.00 -14.81
CA LEU A 120 -12.65 2.35 -14.96
C LEU A 120 -14.16 2.22 -15.17
N LEU A 121 -14.95 2.51 -14.13
CA LEU A 121 -16.41 2.44 -14.18
C LEU A 121 -17.00 3.54 -15.08
N TYR A 122 -16.42 4.75 -15.00
CA TYR A 122 -16.66 5.88 -15.90
C TYR A 122 -15.47 6.84 -15.85
N GLU A 123 -15.42 7.87 -16.71
CA GLU A 123 -14.25 8.75 -16.90
C GLU A 123 -13.60 9.29 -15.61
N LYS A 124 -14.39 9.46 -14.55
CA LYS A 124 -13.96 10.04 -13.27
C LYS A 124 -14.08 9.09 -12.08
N LEU A 125 -14.48 7.82 -12.28
CA LEU A 125 -14.55 6.82 -11.22
C LEU A 125 -13.85 5.54 -11.63
N SER A 126 -12.85 5.19 -10.86
CA SER A 126 -12.19 3.90 -10.94
C SER A 126 -12.48 3.06 -9.70
N THR A 127 -12.40 1.75 -9.85
CA THR A 127 -12.45 0.80 -8.75
C THR A 127 -11.29 -0.17 -8.85
N VAL A 128 -10.79 -0.60 -7.69
CA VAL A 128 -9.76 -1.63 -7.57
C VAL A 128 -10.26 -2.70 -6.62
N LEU A 129 -10.31 -3.95 -7.09
CA LEU A 129 -10.52 -5.12 -6.26
C LEU A 129 -9.19 -5.83 -6.08
N SER A 130 -8.79 -6.07 -4.84
CA SER A 130 -7.57 -6.80 -4.49
C SER A 130 -7.91 -7.98 -3.60
N VAL A 131 -7.29 -9.12 -3.87
CA VAL A 131 -7.29 -10.29 -2.99
C VAL A 131 -5.83 -10.60 -2.68
N VAL A 132 -5.48 -10.45 -1.41
CA VAL A 132 -4.13 -10.56 -0.85
C VAL A 132 -4.04 -11.85 -0.05
N ASN A 133 -2.91 -12.55 -0.13
CA ASN A 133 -2.69 -13.85 0.54
C ASN A 133 -3.69 -14.94 0.09
N ILE A 134 -3.98 -15.06 -1.21
CA ILE A 134 -4.88 -16.13 -1.72
C ILE A 134 -4.35 -17.52 -1.35
N TYR A 135 -3.04 -17.70 -1.48
CA TYR A 135 -2.31 -18.88 -1.07
C TYR A 135 -1.15 -18.43 -0.21
N ALA A 136 -1.36 -18.35 1.10
CA ALA A 136 -0.27 -18.33 2.06
C ALA A 136 -0.09 -19.75 2.59
N TYR A 137 1.12 -20.30 2.49
CA TYR A 137 1.40 -21.59 3.12
C TYR A 137 1.37 -21.40 4.63
N GLU A 138 0.37 -21.99 5.30
CA GLU A 138 0.29 -22.02 6.75
C GLU A 138 1.39 -22.95 7.27
N THR A 139 2.30 -22.41 8.07
CA THR A 139 3.20 -23.22 8.91
C THR A 139 2.57 -23.34 10.29
N ASP A 140 3.10 -24.24 11.14
CA ASP A 140 2.55 -24.48 12.48
C ASP A 140 2.41 -23.20 13.35
N ASN A 141 3.18 -22.15 13.05
CA ASN A 141 3.14 -20.86 13.77
C ASN A 141 2.75 -19.65 12.90
N ILE A 142 2.62 -19.79 11.57
CA ILE A 142 2.25 -18.70 10.68
C ILE A 142 0.92 -19.02 10.00
N ASP A 143 -0.15 -18.39 10.47
CA ASP A 143 -1.41 -18.28 9.73
C ASP A 143 -1.54 -16.84 9.20
N ILE A 144 -1.54 -16.71 7.87
CA ILE A 144 -1.61 -15.42 7.17
C ILE A 144 -3.01 -15.26 6.55
N PRO A 145 -3.84 -14.34 7.08
CA PRO A 145 -5.21 -14.24 6.63
C PRO A 145 -5.31 -13.71 5.19
N MET A 146 -6.14 -14.39 4.39
CA MET A 146 -6.60 -13.85 3.12
C MET A 146 -7.39 -12.56 3.37
N THR A 147 -7.04 -11.51 2.62
CA THR A 147 -7.67 -10.18 2.75
C THR A 147 -8.23 -9.74 1.41
N MET A 148 -9.50 -9.35 1.40
CA MET A 148 -10.18 -8.77 0.25
C MET A 148 -10.34 -7.27 0.45
N ILE A 149 -9.98 -6.48 -0.56
CA ILE A 149 -10.03 -5.02 -0.52
C ILE A 149 -10.76 -4.53 -1.77
N LEU A 150 -11.79 -3.70 -1.59
CA LEU A 150 -12.49 -3.02 -2.66
C LEU A 150 -12.35 -1.52 -2.46
N ASN A 151 -11.68 -0.85 -3.39
CA ASN A 151 -11.46 0.59 -3.38
C ASN A 151 -12.18 1.28 -4.53
N PHE A 152 -12.58 2.51 -4.29
CA PHE A 152 -13.13 3.43 -5.28
C PHE A 152 -12.38 4.75 -5.22
N GLU A 153 -12.10 5.32 -6.39
CA GLU A 153 -11.48 6.62 -6.56
C GLU A 153 -12.35 7.48 -7.47
N PHE A 154 -12.76 8.66 -6.97
CA PHE A 154 -13.56 9.62 -7.70
C PHE A 154 -12.81 10.94 -7.91
N LYS A 155 -12.57 11.30 -9.18
CA LYS A 155 -11.91 12.54 -9.61
C LYS A 155 -12.89 13.56 -10.19
N GLY A 156 -14.07 13.65 -9.57
CA GLY A 156 -15.19 14.45 -10.03
C GLY A 156 -14.97 15.95 -10.01
N VAL A 157 -14.17 16.41 -9.06
CA VAL A 157 -14.07 17.81 -8.62
C VAL A 157 -12.66 18.31 -8.92
N GLU A 158 -12.56 19.54 -9.40
CA GLU A 158 -11.27 20.16 -9.69
C GLU A 158 -10.40 20.19 -8.43
N TYR A 159 -9.15 19.73 -8.55
CA TYR A 159 -8.18 19.61 -7.47
C TYR A 159 -8.53 18.64 -6.33
N PHE A 160 -9.69 17.96 -6.36
CA PHE A 160 -10.09 17.06 -5.28
C PHE A 160 -10.34 15.64 -5.77
N ASN A 161 -9.68 14.69 -5.12
CA ASN A 161 -9.91 13.26 -5.34
C ASN A 161 -10.52 12.67 -4.05
N LEU A 162 -11.62 11.94 -4.20
CA LEU A 162 -12.26 11.20 -3.11
C LEU A 162 -11.89 9.73 -3.23
N TYR A 163 -11.54 9.13 -2.10
CA TYR A 163 -11.15 7.74 -1.96
C TYR A 163 -12.05 7.07 -0.94
N THR A 164 -12.63 5.92 -1.27
CA THR A 164 -13.38 5.12 -0.31
C THR A 164 -13.12 3.64 -0.53
N GLY A 165 -13.10 2.87 0.55
CA GLY A 165 -12.70 1.48 0.49
C GLY A 165 -13.34 0.64 1.58
N ILE A 166 -13.48 -0.64 1.27
CA ILE A 166 -13.88 -1.69 2.21
C ILE A 166 -12.78 -2.74 2.21
N GLU A 167 -12.32 -3.11 3.39
CA GLU A 167 -11.37 -4.20 3.59
C GLU A 167 -12.02 -5.28 4.47
N LYS A 168 -11.91 -6.55 4.08
CA LYS A 168 -12.37 -7.68 4.88
C LYS A 168 -11.30 -8.75 4.85
N ASP A 169 -10.81 -9.11 6.01
CA ASP A 169 -9.96 -10.29 6.16
C ASP A 169 -10.76 -11.48 6.72
N SER A 170 -10.16 -12.67 6.73
CA SER A 170 -10.82 -13.90 7.20
C SER A 170 -11.13 -13.91 8.70
N ARG A 171 -10.51 -13.05 9.52
CA ARG A 171 -10.56 -13.04 10.99
C ARG A 171 -11.39 -11.91 11.59
N ASN A 172 -11.39 -10.73 10.99
CA ASN A 172 -11.95 -9.49 11.52
C ASN A 172 -13.17 -9.04 10.73
N GLU A 173 -13.99 -8.15 11.28
CA GLU A 173 -15.12 -7.57 10.55
C GLU A 173 -14.68 -6.72 9.35
N ALA A 174 -15.63 -6.36 8.49
CA ALA A 174 -15.33 -5.51 7.35
C ALA A 174 -15.07 -4.07 7.83
N ILE A 175 -13.95 -3.52 7.40
CA ILE A 175 -13.49 -2.20 7.77
C ILE A 175 -13.78 -1.24 6.63
N PHE A 176 -14.50 -0.16 6.93
CA PHE A 176 -14.74 0.92 5.97
C PHE A 176 -13.74 2.07 6.17
N LYS A 177 -13.30 2.64 5.05
CA LYS A 177 -12.34 3.75 5.02
C LYS A 177 -12.74 4.79 3.99
N THR A 178 -12.36 6.03 4.26
CA THR A 178 -12.57 7.14 3.35
C THR A 178 -11.45 8.18 3.46
N GLY A 179 -11.19 8.93 2.40
CA GLY A 179 -10.17 9.95 2.37
C GLY A 179 -10.34 10.92 1.23
N LEU A 180 -9.76 12.11 1.40
CA LEU A 180 -9.77 13.19 0.43
C LEU A 180 -8.32 13.57 0.13
N GLU A 181 -8.00 13.77 -1.14
CA GLU A 181 -6.76 14.39 -1.60
C GLU A 181 -7.07 15.73 -2.24
N TYR A 182 -6.31 16.75 -1.86
CA TYR A 182 -6.29 18.06 -2.49
C TYR A 182 -4.98 18.22 -3.29
N VAL A 183 -5.11 18.45 -4.60
CA VAL A 183 -4.02 18.53 -5.58
C VAL A 183 -4.09 19.87 -6.33
N PRO A 184 -3.78 21.01 -5.67
CA PRO A 184 -3.85 22.33 -6.30
C PRO A 184 -2.81 22.54 -7.39
N PHE A 185 -1.69 21.80 -7.31
CA PHE A 185 -0.56 21.92 -8.22
C PHE A 185 -0.07 20.52 -8.59
N ALA A 186 0.49 20.37 -9.80
CA ALA A 186 1.08 19.09 -10.21
C ALA A 186 2.18 18.61 -9.25
N PHE A 187 2.93 19.55 -8.65
CA PHE A 187 4.04 19.25 -7.75
C PHE A 187 3.65 19.07 -6.28
N PHE A 188 2.38 19.28 -5.89
CA PHE A 188 1.98 19.24 -4.48
C PHE A 188 0.60 18.63 -4.32
N SER A 189 0.49 17.70 -3.37
CA SER A 189 -0.81 17.28 -2.84
C SER A 189 -0.80 17.19 -1.32
N ALA A 190 -1.98 17.37 -0.74
CA ALA A 190 -2.26 17.14 0.67
C ALA A 190 -3.41 16.15 0.79
N SER A 191 -3.37 15.27 1.78
CA SER A 191 -4.36 14.23 1.98
C SER A 191 -4.83 14.17 3.42
N ALA A 192 -6.08 13.76 3.61
CA ALA A 192 -6.65 13.45 4.92
C ALA A 192 -7.61 12.27 4.80
N GLY A 193 -7.76 11.49 5.86
CA GLY A 193 -8.60 10.30 5.83
C GLY A 193 -9.08 9.84 7.20
N TYR A 194 -10.01 8.91 7.15
CA TYR A 194 -10.62 8.28 8.31
C TYR A 194 -10.80 6.79 8.09
N ASN A 195 -10.34 5.99 9.05
CA ASN A 195 -10.68 4.58 9.19
C ASN A 195 -11.73 4.44 10.29
N PHE A 196 -12.78 3.65 10.04
CA PHE A 196 -13.86 3.49 11.01
C PHE A 196 -13.57 2.43 12.07
N ASP A 197 -12.77 1.41 11.73
CA ASP A 197 -12.43 0.35 12.68
C ASP A 197 -11.02 -0.22 12.41
N PRO A 198 -10.04 -0.05 13.31
CA PRO A 198 -10.10 0.86 14.45
C PRO A 198 -10.21 2.32 13.98
N GLU A 199 -10.80 3.16 14.83
CA GLU A 199 -10.92 4.60 14.56
C GLU A 199 -9.52 5.23 14.41
N LEU A 200 -9.22 5.69 13.19
CA LEU A 200 -7.92 6.26 12.85
C LEU A 200 -8.11 7.51 12.00
N ILE A 201 -7.54 8.62 12.42
CA ILE A 201 -7.46 9.84 11.60
C ILE A 201 -6.10 9.86 10.90
N THR A 202 -6.08 10.20 9.62
CA THR A 202 -4.84 10.27 8.83
C THR A 202 -4.70 11.62 8.15
N ALA A 203 -3.47 12.07 7.98
CA ALA A 203 -3.13 13.27 7.21
C ALA A 203 -1.75 13.13 6.57
N GLY A 204 -1.55 13.72 5.40
CA GLY A 204 -0.29 13.64 4.69
C GLY A 204 -0.12 14.72 3.64
N PHE A 205 1.08 14.78 3.08
CA PHE A 205 1.36 15.56 1.89
C PHE A 205 2.45 14.90 1.05
N SER A 206 2.44 15.24 -0.24
CA SER A 206 3.44 14.79 -1.20
C SER A 206 3.93 15.99 -2.02
N LEU A 207 5.23 16.01 -2.31
CA LEU A 207 5.92 17.04 -3.07
C LEU A 207 6.72 16.39 -4.20
N GLU A 208 6.54 16.85 -5.42
CA GLU A 208 7.25 16.35 -6.59
C GLU A 208 8.16 17.43 -7.19
N TYR A 209 9.45 17.13 -7.35
CA TYR A 209 10.42 18.06 -7.91
C TYR A 209 11.49 17.32 -8.72
N LYS A 210 11.51 17.55 -10.04
CA LYS A 210 12.53 17.01 -10.97
C LYS A 210 12.72 15.48 -10.85
N GLY A 211 11.62 14.74 -10.83
CA GLY A 211 11.62 13.28 -10.70
C GLY A 211 11.77 12.78 -9.27
N PHE A 212 12.05 13.64 -8.29
CA PHE A 212 11.97 13.27 -6.88
C PHE A 212 10.56 13.48 -6.35
N MET A 213 9.99 12.46 -5.73
CA MET A 213 8.75 12.57 -4.96
C MET A 213 9.07 12.37 -3.48
N PHE A 214 8.81 13.39 -2.69
CA PHE A 214 8.86 13.34 -1.23
C PHE A 214 7.46 13.19 -0.70
N SER A 215 7.34 12.46 0.39
CA SER A 215 6.06 12.21 1.03
C SER A 215 6.23 12.12 2.51
N TYR A 216 5.26 12.67 3.22
CA TYR A 216 5.17 12.58 4.65
C TYR A 216 3.72 12.41 5.05
N GLY A 217 3.52 11.74 6.16
CA GLY A 217 2.23 11.81 6.82
C GLY A 217 2.20 11.11 8.14
N MET A 218 1.04 11.31 8.76
CA MET A 218 0.77 10.94 10.11
C MET A 218 -0.56 10.21 10.20
N SER A 219 -0.67 9.36 11.21
CA SER A 219 -1.96 8.87 11.64
C SER A 219 -2.08 8.97 13.15
N TYR A 220 -3.30 9.16 13.63
CA TYR A 220 -3.60 9.25 15.05
C TYR A 220 -4.62 8.18 15.41
N HIS A 221 -4.20 7.27 16.30
CA HIS A 221 -5.07 6.28 16.90
C HIS A 221 -5.49 6.76 18.28
N PHE A 222 -6.79 6.76 18.57
CA PHE A 222 -7.33 7.31 19.82
C PHE A 222 -6.71 6.67 21.08
N GLU A 223 -6.30 5.40 20.98
CA GLU A 223 -5.70 4.66 22.12
C GLU A 223 -4.18 4.52 22.06
N LEU A 224 -3.57 4.57 20.87
CA LEU A 224 -2.17 4.13 20.65
C LEU A 224 -1.24 5.27 20.20
N ASP A 225 -1.73 6.51 20.17
CA ASP A 225 -0.94 7.71 19.83
C ASP A 225 -0.61 7.86 18.32
N TYR A 226 0.26 8.82 18.00
CA TYR A 226 0.66 9.18 16.64
C TYR A 226 1.61 8.18 16.00
N SER A 227 1.38 7.92 14.73
CA SER A 227 2.32 7.24 13.84
C SER A 227 2.82 8.22 12.79
N HIS A 228 4.08 8.09 12.41
CA HIS A 228 4.72 8.92 11.39
C HIS A 228 5.22 8.05 10.25
N SER A 229 5.20 8.61 9.04
CA SER A 229 5.73 7.94 7.86
C SER A 229 6.36 8.95 6.91
N PHE A 230 7.42 8.51 6.26
CA PHE A 230 8.19 9.27 5.30
C PHE A 230 8.49 8.37 4.10
N GLY A 231 8.45 8.94 2.90
CA GLY A 231 8.83 8.22 1.69
C GLY A 231 9.53 9.13 0.69
N ILE A 232 10.44 8.54 -0.05
CA ILE A 232 11.13 9.17 -1.17
C ILE A 232 11.08 8.24 -2.38
N VAL A 233 10.79 8.81 -3.55
CA VAL A 233 10.84 8.11 -4.83
C VAL A 233 11.67 8.96 -5.80
N TYR A 234 12.44 8.30 -6.65
CA TYR A 234 13.13 8.91 -7.77
C TYR A 234 12.71 8.20 -9.06
N GLU A 235 12.12 8.96 -9.97
CA GLU A 235 11.69 8.54 -11.30
C GLU A 235 12.72 8.98 -12.36
N PHE A 236 13.06 8.07 -13.29
CA PHE A 236 14.05 8.28 -14.35
C PHE A 236 13.67 7.60 -15.67
#